data_AF-A0A0P9DJE1-F1
#
_entry.id   AF-A0A0P9DJE1-F1
#
_cell.length_a   1.000
_cell.length_b   1.000
_cell.length_c   1.000
_cell.angle_alpha   90.00
_cell.angle_beta   90.00
_cell.angle_gamma   90.00
#
_symmetry.space_group_name_H-M   'P 1'
#
loop_
_entity.id
_entity.type
_entity.pdbx_description
1 polymer ?
#
loop_
_entity_poly.entity_id
_entity_poly.type
_entity_poly.pdbx_seq_one_letter_code
_entity_poly.pdbx_strand_id
1 'polypeptide(L)'
;MQSQCSAARPLALQIILEALAGCAAGIVCGAALGFVAARLFAGGSGGWGDLIGAVLGSIVGYTLGASLGVWAAGRRLGGRSTYWLSLLGSISGAAAVLLLAEPLRLNATPLLLQSALALIVPLAAALTMNMAPARPSR
;
A
#
# COMPACT_ATOMS: atom_id res chain seq x y z
N MET A 1 -10.87 -31.16 -29.31
CA MET A 1 -11.93 -30.30 -28.76
C MET A 1 -11.73 -30.16 -27.25
N GLN A 2 -11.06 -29.08 -26.83
CA GLN A 2 -11.31 -28.34 -25.59
C GLN A 2 -10.39 -27.12 -25.67
N SER A 3 -10.92 -26.08 -26.28
CA SER A 3 -10.32 -24.76 -26.39
C SER A 3 -10.04 -24.22 -24.98
N GLN A 4 -8.79 -24.25 -24.55
CA GLN A 4 -8.35 -23.41 -23.44
C GLN A 4 -8.17 -21.97 -23.96
N CYS A 5 -9.29 -21.30 -24.25
CA CYS A 5 -9.35 -19.84 -24.18
C CYS A 5 -9.25 -19.46 -22.70
N SER A 6 -8.07 -19.64 -22.10
CA SER A 6 -7.75 -18.98 -20.84
C SER A 6 -7.67 -17.50 -21.19
N ALA A 7 -8.76 -16.77 -20.94
CA ALA A 7 -8.83 -15.34 -21.11
C ALA A 7 -7.69 -14.72 -20.30
N ALA A 8 -6.58 -14.42 -20.97
CA ALA A 8 -5.45 -13.72 -20.39
C ALA A 8 -6.01 -12.37 -19.93
N ARG A 9 -6.26 -12.22 -18.62
CA ARG A 9 -6.67 -10.94 -18.07
C ARG A 9 -5.60 -9.94 -18.49
N PRO A 10 -5.98 -8.79 -19.07
CA PRO A 10 -5.00 -7.79 -19.45
C PRO A 10 -4.24 -7.40 -18.18
N LEU A 11 -2.91 -7.43 -18.25
CA LEU A 11 -2.00 -7.17 -17.12
C LEU A 11 -2.32 -5.85 -16.40
N ALA A 12 -2.84 -4.85 -17.14
CA ALA A 12 -3.36 -3.61 -16.57
C ALA A 12 -4.54 -3.84 -15.60
N LEU A 13 -5.50 -4.69 -15.93
CA LEU A 13 -6.64 -4.99 -15.06
C LEU A 13 -6.20 -5.74 -13.80
N GLN A 14 -5.17 -6.57 -13.90
CA GLN A 14 -4.57 -7.22 -12.74
C GLN A 14 -3.92 -6.17 -11.80
N ILE A 15 -3.10 -5.27 -12.33
CA ILE A 15 -2.47 -4.18 -11.56
C ILE A 15 -3.53 -3.31 -10.86
N ILE A 16 -4.61 -2.95 -11.56
CA ILE A 16 -5.69 -2.14 -11.00
C ILE A 16 -6.38 -2.86 -9.84
N LEU A 17 -6.69 -4.15 -9.99
CA LEU A 17 -7.31 -4.95 -8.93
C LEU A 17 -6.39 -5.11 -7.73
N GLU A 18 -5.10 -5.34 -7.95
CA GLU A 18 -4.09 -5.42 -6.90
C GLU A 18 -3.96 -4.08 -6.14
N ALA A 19 -3.92 -2.96 -6.86
CA ALA A 19 -3.85 -1.64 -6.28
C ALA A 19 -5.12 -1.30 -5.47
N LEU A 20 -6.31 -1.61 -5.99
CA LEU A 20 -7.57 -1.42 -5.26
C LEU A 20 -7.65 -2.27 -3.99
N ALA A 21 -7.20 -3.52 -4.05
CA ALA A 21 -7.10 -4.38 -2.86
C ALA A 21 -6.09 -3.82 -1.86
N GLY A 22 -4.96 -3.29 -2.33
CA GLY A 22 -4.00 -2.53 -1.54
C GLY A 22 -4.62 -1.32 -0.86
N CYS A 23 -5.33 -0.47 -1.59
CA CYS A 23 -6.03 0.68 -1.01
C CYS A 23 -7.01 0.26 0.09
N ALA A 24 -7.86 -0.73 -0.18
CA ALA A 24 -8.87 -1.18 0.77
C ALA A 24 -8.23 -1.76 2.05
N ALA A 25 -7.26 -2.66 1.89
CA ALA A 25 -6.55 -3.24 3.03
C ALA A 25 -5.72 -2.19 3.78
N GLY A 26 -5.08 -1.27 3.08
CA GLY A 26 -4.34 -0.14 3.65
C GLY A 26 -5.22 0.75 4.50
N ILE A 27 -6.42 1.13 4.02
CA ILE A 27 -7.35 1.96 4.80
C ILE A 27 -7.79 1.23 6.08
N VAL A 28 -8.15 -0.05 5.97
CA VAL A 28 -8.61 -0.84 7.13
C VAL A 28 -7.48 -1.01 8.15
N CYS A 29 -6.28 -1.41 7.72
CA CYS A 29 -5.13 -1.56 8.60
C CYS A 29 -4.65 -0.22 9.17
N GLY A 30 -4.66 0.84 8.38
CA GLY A 30 -4.32 2.20 8.83
C GLY A 30 -5.29 2.70 9.90
N ALA A 31 -6.59 2.51 9.71
CA ALA A 31 -7.58 2.86 10.73
C ALA A 31 -7.41 2.03 12.01
N ALA A 32 -7.22 0.70 11.87
CA ALA A 32 -7.06 -0.20 13.01
C ALA A 32 -5.78 0.11 13.81
N LEU A 33 -4.63 0.21 13.14
CA LEU A 33 -3.35 0.50 13.80
C LEU A 33 -3.26 1.94 14.29
N GLY A 34 -3.87 2.90 13.59
CA GLY A 34 -4.02 4.27 14.09
C GLY A 34 -4.80 4.29 15.39
N PHE A 35 -5.95 3.60 15.45
CA PHE A 35 -6.74 3.53 16.68
C PHE A 35 -6.00 2.84 17.83
N VAL A 36 -5.34 1.70 17.57
CA VAL A 36 -4.56 0.99 18.59
C VAL A 36 -3.39 1.83 19.08
N ALA A 37 -2.64 2.46 18.18
CA ALA A 37 -1.51 3.31 18.53
C ALA A 37 -1.95 4.53 19.33
N ALA A 38 -3.04 5.20 18.94
CA ALA A 38 -3.63 6.28 19.72
C ALA A 38 -3.82 5.85 21.18
N ARG A 39 -4.52 4.71 21.39
CA ARG A 39 -4.77 4.15 22.73
C ARG A 39 -3.52 3.80 23.52
N LEU A 40 -2.44 3.38 22.86
CA LEU A 40 -1.16 3.09 23.52
C LEU A 40 -0.44 4.37 24.00
N PHE A 41 -0.65 5.50 23.33
CA PHE A 41 -0.06 6.79 23.69
C PHE A 41 -1.03 7.69 24.47
N ALA A 42 -2.23 7.20 24.78
CA ALA A 42 -3.20 7.91 25.60
C ALA A 42 -2.70 8.04 27.06
N GLY A 43 -2.76 9.26 27.60
CA GLY A 43 -2.51 9.55 29.02
C GLY A 43 -1.27 10.38 29.35
N GLY A 44 -0.33 10.56 28.43
CA GLY A 44 0.94 11.27 28.73
C GLY A 44 0.95 12.79 28.49
N SER A 45 0.05 13.34 27.66
CA SER A 45 0.25 14.69 27.08
C SER A 45 -1.04 15.42 26.67
N GLY A 46 -2.11 15.31 27.46
CA GLY A 46 -3.33 16.13 27.23
C GLY A 46 -4.00 15.92 25.87
N GLY A 47 -3.92 14.71 25.29
CA GLY A 47 -4.49 14.37 23.98
C GLY A 47 -3.53 14.46 22.80
N TRP A 48 -2.36 15.12 22.96
CA TRP A 48 -1.35 15.18 21.88
C TRP A 48 -0.73 13.83 21.55
N GLY A 49 -0.51 12.98 22.56
CA GLY A 49 0.00 11.62 22.40
C GLY A 49 -0.95 10.74 21.60
N ASP A 50 -2.26 10.90 21.82
CA ASP A 50 -3.31 10.20 21.10
C ASP A 50 -3.30 10.58 19.61
N LEU A 51 -3.12 11.88 19.31
CA LEU A 51 -3.01 12.39 17.94
C LEU A 51 -1.76 11.85 17.23
N ILE A 52 -0.60 11.96 17.87
CA ILE A 52 0.67 11.47 17.30
C ILE A 52 0.61 9.96 17.09
N GLY A 53 0.06 9.23 18.06
CA GLY A 53 -0.18 7.79 17.98
C GLY A 53 -1.09 7.43 16.81
N ALA A 54 -2.22 8.13 16.66
CA ALA A 54 -3.15 7.93 15.55
C ALA A 54 -2.51 8.18 14.18
N VAL A 55 -1.75 9.27 14.04
CA VAL A 55 -1.09 9.62 12.78
C VAL A 55 0.01 8.61 12.44
N LEU A 56 0.93 8.32 13.37
CA LEU A 56 2.01 7.38 13.11
C LEU A 56 1.49 5.96 12.89
N GLY A 57 0.54 5.53 13.72
CA GLY A 57 -0.10 4.22 13.59
C GLY A 57 -0.85 4.08 12.28
N SER A 58 -1.52 5.12 11.81
CA SER A 58 -2.22 5.09 10.53
C SER A 58 -1.28 5.08 9.33
N ILE A 59 -0.16 5.81 9.37
CA ILE A 59 0.86 5.77 8.30
C ILE A 59 1.44 4.36 8.21
N VAL A 60 1.94 3.82 9.33
CA VAL A 60 2.54 2.47 9.37
C VAL A 60 1.51 1.42 8.98
N GLY A 61 0.30 1.52 9.51
CA GLY A 61 -0.77 0.57 9.21
C GLY A 61 -1.24 0.63 7.77
N TYR A 62 -1.29 1.81 7.17
CA TYR A 62 -1.61 1.98 5.77
C TYR A 62 -0.55 1.34 4.88
N THR A 63 0.74 1.60 5.13
CA THR A 63 1.83 1.01 4.34
C THR A 63 1.82 -0.51 4.43
N LEU A 64 1.69 -1.06 5.64
CA LEU A 64 1.65 -2.51 5.84
C LEU A 64 0.39 -3.13 5.22
N GLY A 65 -0.78 -2.53 5.44
CA GLY A 65 -2.04 -2.99 4.89
C GLY A 65 -2.06 -2.94 3.37
N ALA A 66 -1.52 -1.88 2.77
CA ALA A 66 -1.42 -1.75 1.32
C ALA A 66 -0.53 -2.85 0.72
N SER A 67 0.65 -3.10 1.30
CA SER A 67 1.52 -4.21 0.88
C SER A 67 0.83 -5.57 1.02
N LEU A 68 0.09 -5.79 2.11
CA LEU A 68 -0.60 -7.04 2.38
C LEU A 68 -1.79 -7.24 1.44
N GLY A 69 -2.52 -6.17 1.11
CA GLY A 69 -3.64 -6.18 0.16
C GLY A 69 -3.21 -6.48 -1.27
N VAL A 70 -2.16 -5.79 -1.74
CA VAL A 70 -1.56 -6.06 -3.07
C VAL A 70 -1.04 -7.49 -3.13
N TRP A 71 -0.32 -7.96 -2.10
CA TRP A 71 0.18 -9.33 -2.05
C TRP A 71 -0.94 -10.38 -2.03
N ALA A 72 -1.98 -10.18 -1.22
CA ALA A 72 -3.11 -11.10 -1.12
C ALA A 72 -3.89 -11.18 -2.44
N ALA A 73 -4.08 -10.04 -3.12
CA ALA A 73 -4.69 -9.98 -4.44
C ALA A 73 -3.83 -10.68 -5.50
N GLY A 74 -2.52 -10.38 -5.56
CA GLY A 74 -1.60 -11.00 -6.50
C GLY A 74 -1.48 -12.51 -6.33
N ARG A 75 -1.55 -13.01 -5.08
CA ARG A 75 -1.57 -14.44 -4.79
C ARG A 75 -2.86 -15.12 -5.25
N ARG A 76 -4.02 -14.46 -5.09
CA ARG A 76 -5.32 -14.97 -5.57
C ARG A 76 -5.44 -14.92 -7.10
N LEU A 77 -4.73 -14.00 -7.74
CA LEU A 77 -4.70 -13.83 -9.20
C LEU A 77 -3.68 -14.76 -9.90
N GLY A 78 -3.02 -15.66 -9.16
CA GLY A 78 -2.15 -16.70 -9.72
C GLY A 78 -0.68 -16.29 -9.89
N GLY A 79 -0.28 -15.10 -9.40
CA GLY A 79 1.11 -14.63 -9.45
C GLY A 79 2.01 -15.30 -8.42
N ARG A 80 3.15 -15.88 -8.85
CA ARG A 80 4.27 -16.30 -7.99
C ARG A 80 5.07 -15.08 -7.54
N SER A 81 4.48 -14.23 -6.72
CA SER A 81 5.13 -12.99 -6.30
C SER A 81 5.45 -12.98 -4.81
N THR A 82 6.62 -12.41 -4.50
CA THR A 82 7.22 -12.43 -3.17
C THR A 82 6.72 -11.22 -2.40
N TYR A 83 6.15 -11.43 -1.20
CA TYR A 83 5.68 -10.36 -0.31
C TYR A 83 6.69 -9.22 -0.15
N TRP A 84 7.98 -9.57 -0.06
CA TRP A 84 9.10 -8.61 0.04
C TRP A 84 9.16 -7.57 -1.09
N LEU A 85 8.76 -7.92 -2.32
CA LEU A 85 8.76 -6.98 -3.44
C LEU A 85 7.62 -5.96 -3.32
N SER A 86 6.45 -6.43 -2.92
CA SER A 86 5.29 -5.57 -2.63
C SER A 86 5.62 -4.58 -1.51
N LEU A 87 6.26 -5.08 -0.45
CA LEU A 87 6.66 -4.27 0.70
C LEU A 87 7.70 -3.21 0.30
N LEU A 88 8.74 -3.60 -0.46
CA LEU A 88 9.73 -2.65 -0.99
C LEU A 88 9.10 -1.59 -1.89
N GLY A 89 8.13 -1.98 -2.73
CA GLY A 89 7.39 -1.05 -3.59
C GLY A 89 6.51 -0.07 -2.82
N SER A 90 5.80 -0.53 -1.77
CA SER A 90 5.04 0.38 -0.90
C SER A 90 5.95 1.34 -0.13
N ILE A 91 7.08 0.86 0.39
CA ILE A 91 8.03 1.72 1.12
C ILE A 91 8.64 2.75 0.18
N SER A 92 9.10 2.34 -1.01
CA SER A 92 9.67 3.26 -1.99
C SER A 92 8.64 4.25 -2.52
N GLY A 93 7.40 3.82 -2.75
CA GLY A 93 6.29 4.70 -3.13
C GLY A 93 5.96 5.72 -2.05
N ALA A 94 5.92 5.31 -0.78
CA ALA A 94 5.69 6.23 0.34
C ALA A 94 6.84 7.23 0.49
N ALA A 95 8.09 6.76 0.41
CA ALA A 95 9.28 7.61 0.44
C ALA A 95 9.29 8.61 -0.71
N ALA A 96 8.92 8.19 -1.92
CA ALA A 96 8.81 9.08 -3.08
C ALA A 96 7.77 10.18 -2.84
N VAL A 97 6.59 9.84 -2.33
CA VAL A 97 5.55 10.86 -2.03
C VAL A 97 6.02 11.84 -0.97
N LEU A 98 6.70 11.37 0.08
CA LEU A 98 7.24 12.24 1.14
C LEU A 98 8.36 13.15 0.62
N LEU A 99 9.30 12.63 -0.19
CA LEU A 99 10.36 13.42 -0.80
C LEU A 99 9.82 14.42 -1.83
N LEU A 100 8.72 14.08 -2.53
CA LEU A 100 8.05 14.98 -3.47
C LEU A 100 7.11 15.98 -2.79
N ALA A 101 6.78 15.78 -1.51
CA ALA A 101 5.81 16.60 -0.80
C ALA A 101 6.25 18.06 -0.67
N GLU A 102 7.52 18.30 -0.38
CA GLU A 102 8.13 19.63 -0.31
C GLU A 102 8.30 20.30 -1.68
N PRO A 103 8.95 19.69 -2.70
CA PRO A 103 9.19 20.36 -3.97
C PRO A 103 7.90 20.65 -4.75
N LEU A 104 6.87 19.79 -4.65
CA LEU A 104 5.58 20.03 -5.31
C LEU A 104 4.62 20.88 -4.48
N ARG A 105 5.03 21.39 -3.30
CA ARG A 105 4.14 22.09 -2.36
C ARG A 105 2.84 21.31 -2.06
N LEU A 106 2.89 19.98 -2.10
CA LEU A 106 1.73 19.12 -1.78
C LEU A 106 1.27 19.34 -0.33
N ASN A 107 2.16 19.84 0.53
CA ASN A 107 1.82 20.24 1.89
C ASN A 107 0.82 21.42 1.97
N ALA A 108 0.65 22.20 0.90
CA ALA A 108 -0.34 23.29 0.86
C ALA A 108 -1.79 22.77 0.75
N THR A 109 -1.98 21.54 0.26
CA THR A 109 -3.30 20.91 0.10
C THR A 109 -3.28 19.50 0.70
N PRO A 110 -3.63 19.34 1.99
CA PRO A 110 -3.52 18.04 2.68
C PRO A 110 -4.34 16.94 2.00
N LEU A 111 -5.45 17.30 1.35
CA LEU A 111 -6.26 16.38 0.57
C LEU A 111 -5.50 15.76 -0.62
N LEU A 112 -4.62 16.55 -1.25
CA LEU A 112 -3.83 16.17 -2.42
C LEU A 112 -2.64 15.29 -2.01
N LEU A 113 -2.02 15.59 -0.87
CA LEU A 113 -1.02 14.73 -0.25
C LEU A 113 -1.61 13.37 0.16
N GLN A 114 -2.80 13.37 0.74
CA GLN A 114 -3.48 12.15 1.18
C GLN A 114 -3.91 11.28 -0.01
N SER A 115 -4.44 11.87 -1.10
CA SER A 115 -4.79 11.13 -2.30
C SER A 115 -3.55 10.60 -3.04
N ALA A 116 -2.46 11.37 -3.06
CA ALA A 116 -1.18 10.93 -3.61
C ALA A 116 -0.63 9.71 -2.85
N LEU A 117 -0.61 9.74 -1.51
CA LEU A 117 -0.25 8.58 -0.69
C LEU A 117 -1.19 7.40 -0.94
N ALA A 118 -2.50 7.65 -1.02
CA ALA A 118 -3.50 6.61 -1.19
C ALA A 118 -3.40 5.89 -2.54
N LEU A 119 -2.89 6.55 -3.58
CA LEU A 119 -2.79 5.97 -4.92
C LEU A 119 -1.38 5.47 -5.24
N ILE A 120 -0.35 6.27 -4.97
CA ILE A 120 1.03 5.98 -5.40
C ILE A 120 1.61 4.80 -4.65
N VAL A 121 1.33 4.66 -3.36
CA VAL A 121 1.86 3.56 -2.52
C VAL A 121 1.39 2.17 -3.01
N PRO A 122 0.09 1.91 -3.20
CA PRO A 122 -0.37 0.63 -3.73
C PRO A 122 -0.04 0.42 -5.22
N LEU A 123 0.01 1.49 -6.03
CA LEU A 123 0.47 1.39 -7.41
C LEU A 123 1.95 0.97 -7.50
N ALA A 124 2.83 1.59 -6.71
CA ALA A 124 4.24 1.25 -6.68
C ALA A 124 4.47 -0.20 -6.21
N ALA A 125 3.69 -0.65 -5.22
CA ALA A 125 3.70 -2.04 -4.78
C ALA A 125 3.23 -3.04 -5.86
N ALA A 126 2.15 -2.72 -6.57
CA ALA A 126 1.65 -3.56 -7.67
C ALA A 126 2.62 -3.58 -8.85
N LEU A 127 3.22 -2.44 -9.20
CA LEU A 127 4.21 -2.33 -10.27
C LEU A 127 5.47 -3.12 -9.97
N THR A 128 6.05 -2.95 -8.78
CA THR A 128 7.24 -3.71 -8.37
C THR A 128 6.97 -5.21 -8.26
N MET A 129 5.77 -5.63 -7.85
CA MET A 129 5.37 -7.04 -7.88
C MET A 129 5.32 -7.62 -9.29
N ASN A 130 4.90 -6.83 -10.28
CA ASN A 130 4.76 -7.28 -11.67
C ASN A 130 6.06 -7.14 -12.49
N MET A 131 6.99 -6.27 -12.09
CA MET A 131 8.30 -6.10 -12.76
C MET A 131 9.37 -7.10 -12.30
N ALA A 132 9.16 -7.83 -11.21
CA ALA A 132 10.18 -8.73 -10.69
C ALA A 132 10.36 -9.98 -11.58
N PRO A 133 11.58 -10.28 -12.05
CA PRO A 133 11.83 -11.43 -12.91
C PRO A 133 11.54 -12.73 -12.17
N ALA A 134 10.90 -13.68 -12.86
CA ALA A 134 10.67 -15.02 -12.36
C ALA A 134 12.01 -15.63 -11.93
N ARG A 135 12.16 -15.97 -10.64
CA ARG A 135 13.35 -16.68 -10.17
C ARG A 135 13.45 -18.01 -10.92
N PRO A 136 14.64 -18.38 -11.45
CA PRO A 136 14.83 -19.70 -12.03
C PRO A 136 14.55 -20.75 -10.95
N SER A 137 13.66 -21.69 -11.26
CA SER A 137 13.43 -22.88 -10.45
C SER A 137 14.75 -23.64 -10.33
N ARG A 138 15.27 -23.74 -9.10
CA ARG A 138 16.28 -24.75 -8.76
C ARG A 138 15.58 -26.10 -8.57
#